data_AF-A0A1B6I6N6-F1
#
_entry.id   AF-A0A1B6I6N6-F1
#
_cell.length_a   1.000
_cell.length_b   1.000
_cell.length_c   1.000
_cell.angle_alpha   90.00
_cell.angle_beta   90.00
_cell.angle_gamma   90.00
#
_symmetry.space_group_name_H-M   'P 1'
#
loop_
_entity.id
_entity.type
_entity.pdbx_description
1 polymer ?
#
loop_
_entity_poly.entity_id
_entity_poly.type
_entity_poly.pdbx_seq_one_letter_code
_entity_poly.pdbx_strand_id
1 'polypeptide(L)'
;GLKNVEIEKKVGLFFRSDNFIHTTQRLRKYSWLMEGEKSPSVVDSLPCLGSVPPIIYDDSPLPLIMGLTVYLNAVRSPQLSETLVTAEGVQRYLEVVTGEIRTTTAHWFARQELIFVQTLLQVHLHIQNPVKNSLVHQAALFLSTSIHADDRYMLANLFDQFVFNKKFFSSEISDLPEQLQSLQIGQDLNQATFSTPYQLASSRRTKLLNEALDSLETISFCYKREFGLEGLHLSSPFPALTGSHCGTDPALPSDWHFLPIVHLHNIDGKREDAKCVAVSCLQWSLVLECMRPRFVANLSVASRYCRLACVLLAGSDLFRDTQEWLEEVLQALLVHNEHINFDEPIPGLKSFYDFYRQILEQFVGVSYGDQLFGRFVLIPLQQQHNIKLRKLIWCELGAALRFLSTPVSQVPLIKYLEPCETDPDLLFIYLSALAQGRVKETFCPVLYRVAVHHVSTYVSLYPDLPAARRLAQMVQALGNQELKSLLMNYHVSK
;
A
#
# COMPACT_ATOMS: atom_id res chain seq x y z
N GLY A 1 22.93 -22.02 -37.27
CA GLY A 1 22.30 -21.53 -38.51
C GLY A 1 21.11 -22.38 -38.88
N LEU A 2 21.27 -23.30 -39.84
CA LEU A 2 20.17 -24.08 -40.43
C LEU A 2 19.36 -24.95 -39.43
N LYS A 3 20.01 -25.59 -38.46
CA LYS A 3 19.32 -26.40 -37.42
C LYS A 3 18.41 -25.56 -36.51
N ASN A 4 18.76 -24.31 -36.20
CA ASN A 4 17.92 -23.45 -35.36
C ASN A 4 16.64 -23.06 -36.09
N VAL A 5 16.72 -22.74 -37.39
CA VAL A 5 15.56 -22.40 -38.21
C VAL A 5 14.57 -23.57 -38.32
N GLU A 6 15.09 -24.81 -38.42
CA GLU A 6 14.24 -25.99 -38.42
C GLU A 6 13.54 -26.23 -37.07
N ILE A 7 14.24 -26.03 -35.96
CA ILE A 7 13.67 -26.16 -34.61
C ILE A 7 12.61 -25.08 -34.37
N GLU A 8 12.90 -23.83 -34.72
CA GLU A 8 11.93 -22.72 -34.63
C GLU A 8 10.66 -23.02 -35.42
N LYS A 9 10.78 -23.58 -36.64
CA LYS A 9 9.63 -23.99 -37.44
C LYS A 9 8.81 -25.09 -36.75
N LYS A 10 9.46 -26.09 -36.13
CA LYS A 10 8.77 -27.15 -35.38
C LYS A 10 8.07 -26.62 -34.14
N VAL A 11 8.71 -25.72 -33.39
CA VAL A 11 8.10 -25.03 -32.24
C VAL A 11 6.89 -24.20 -32.67
N GLY A 12 7.01 -23.47 -33.78
CA GLY A 12 5.90 -22.71 -34.35
C GLY A 12 4.71 -23.58 -34.77
N LEU A 13 4.96 -24.78 -35.33
CA LEU A 13 3.91 -25.75 -35.64
C LEU A 13 3.25 -26.29 -34.37
N PHE A 14 4.04 -26.58 -33.32
CA PHE A 14 3.50 -27.02 -32.04
C PHE A 14 2.61 -25.95 -31.39
N PHE A 15 3.02 -24.68 -31.40
CA PHE A 15 2.21 -23.58 -30.84
C PHE A 15 0.86 -23.39 -31.54
N ARG A 16 0.71 -23.86 -32.78
CA ARG A 16 -0.56 -23.83 -33.53
C ARG A 16 -1.41 -25.08 -33.35
N SER A 17 -0.94 -26.07 -32.60
CA SER A 17 -1.64 -27.34 -32.39
C SER A 17 -2.61 -27.27 -31.22
N ASP A 18 -3.70 -28.04 -31.29
CA ASP A 18 -4.64 -28.22 -30.17
C ASP A 18 -3.94 -28.78 -28.92
N ASN A 19 -2.88 -29.57 -29.11
CA ASN A 19 -2.05 -30.09 -28.03
C ASN A 19 -1.42 -28.97 -27.20
N PHE A 20 -0.96 -27.87 -27.83
CA PHE A 20 -0.38 -26.75 -27.11
C PHE A 20 -1.43 -26.00 -26.29
N ILE A 21 -2.62 -25.79 -26.85
CA ILE A 21 -3.75 -25.17 -26.14
C ILE A 21 -4.10 -26.02 -24.91
N HIS A 22 -4.27 -27.33 -25.10
CA HIS A 22 -4.60 -28.26 -24.02
C HIS A 22 -3.49 -28.36 -22.97
N THR A 23 -2.22 -28.26 -23.38
CA THR A 23 -1.05 -28.25 -22.49
C THR A 23 -1.03 -27.00 -21.62
N THR A 24 -1.21 -25.82 -22.21
CA THR A 24 -1.17 -24.53 -21.49
C THR A 24 -2.36 -24.37 -20.53
N GLN A 25 -3.54 -24.87 -20.88
CA GLN A 25 -4.71 -24.84 -19.98
C GLN A 25 -4.52 -25.68 -18.71
N ARG A 26 -3.70 -26.75 -18.78
CA ARG A 26 -3.38 -27.63 -17.65
C ARG A 26 -2.33 -27.06 -16.70
N LEU A 27 -1.60 -26.00 -17.06
CA LEU A 27 -0.54 -25.40 -16.21
C LEU A 27 -1.00 -25.15 -14.78
N ARG A 28 -2.24 -24.66 -14.61
CA ARG A 28 -2.80 -24.35 -13.29
C ARG A 28 -2.91 -25.56 -12.37
N LYS A 29 -3.31 -26.72 -12.92
CA LYS A 29 -3.52 -27.96 -12.17
C LYS A 29 -2.23 -28.53 -11.58
N TYR A 30 -1.09 -28.25 -12.22
CA TYR A 30 0.21 -28.80 -11.84
C TYR A 30 1.14 -27.73 -11.25
N SER A 31 0.61 -26.59 -10.83
CA SER A 31 1.39 -25.50 -10.23
C SER A 31 1.62 -25.76 -8.75
N TRP A 32 2.87 -25.69 -8.31
CA TRP A 32 3.20 -25.70 -6.88
C TRP A 32 2.74 -24.40 -6.22
N LEU A 33 2.88 -23.25 -6.91
CA LEU A 33 2.42 -21.97 -6.38
C LEU A 33 0.93 -21.97 -6.06
N MET A 34 0.11 -22.75 -6.80
CA MET A 34 -1.33 -22.87 -6.57
C MET A 34 -1.74 -24.02 -5.64
N GLU A 35 -1.29 -25.24 -5.94
CA GLU A 35 -1.75 -26.49 -5.31
C GLU A 35 -0.74 -27.07 -4.31
N GLY A 36 0.40 -26.40 -4.11
CA GLY A 36 1.47 -26.83 -3.21
C GLY A 36 1.10 -26.76 -1.73
N GLU A 37 1.95 -27.37 -0.91
CA GLU A 37 1.80 -27.32 0.53
C GLU A 37 1.98 -25.90 1.06
N LYS A 38 1.11 -25.50 1.99
CA LYS A 38 1.10 -24.16 2.59
C LYS A 38 2.11 -24.01 3.73
N SER A 39 2.71 -25.11 4.18
CA SER A 39 3.76 -25.13 5.19
C SER A 39 5.11 -24.73 4.58
N PRO A 40 5.96 -24.02 5.34
CA PRO A 40 7.33 -23.77 4.92
C PRO A 40 8.09 -25.10 4.80
N SER A 41 9.17 -25.10 4.01
CA SER A 41 9.96 -26.30 3.78
C SER A 41 10.55 -26.83 5.09
N VAL A 42 10.35 -28.13 5.36
CA VAL A 42 10.99 -28.86 6.45
C VAL A 42 11.78 -30.05 5.89
N VAL A 43 12.62 -30.69 6.71
CA VAL A 43 13.40 -31.85 6.27
C VAL A 43 12.50 -32.96 5.71
N ASP A 44 11.31 -33.14 6.28
CA ASP A 44 10.32 -34.12 5.83
C ASP A 44 9.69 -33.76 4.47
N SER A 45 9.86 -32.53 3.98
CA SER A 45 9.45 -32.07 2.65
C SER A 45 10.43 -32.52 1.54
N LEU A 46 11.37 -33.40 1.84
CA LEU A 46 12.22 -34.02 0.82
C LEU A 46 11.41 -35.04 0.00
N PRO A 47 11.62 -35.13 -1.33
CA PRO A 47 10.89 -36.08 -2.17
C PRO A 47 10.98 -37.54 -1.74
N CYS A 48 12.11 -37.93 -1.12
CA CYS A 48 12.31 -39.28 -0.60
C CYS A 48 11.53 -39.57 0.69
N LEU A 49 10.93 -38.55 1.32
CA LEU A 49 10.21 -38.65 2.60
C LEU A 49 8.70 -38.43 2.46
N GLY A 50 8.19 -38.13 1.25
CA GLY A 50 6.76 -38.25 0.92
C GLY A 50 6.17 -37.12 0.08
N SER A 51 6.82 -35.96 -0.04
CA SER A 51 6.28 -34.81 -0.79
C SER A 51 6.80 -34.78 -2.23
N VAL A 52 5.92 -35.06 -3.19
CA VAL A 52 6.24 -35.11 -4.62
C VAL A 52 5.71 -33.83 -5.29
N PRO A 53 6.56 -32.94 -5.83
CA PRO A 53 6.08 -31.71 -6.44
C PRO A 53 5.30 -31.98 -7.73
N PRO A 54 4.21 -31.23 -8.03
CA PRO A 54 3.40 -31.50 -9.22
C PRO A 54 4.12 -31.35 -10.56
N ILE A 55 5.30 -30.72 -10.57
CA ILE A 55 6.17 -30.61 -11.75
C ILE A 55 6.73 -31.97 -12.21
N ILE A 56 6.88 -32.95 -11.32
CA ILE A 56 7.45 -34.27 -11.65
C ILE A 56 6.41 -35.34 -11.97
N TYR A 57 5.11 -35.01 -11.94
CA TYR A 57 4.07 -35.94 -12.39
C TYR A 57 4.16 -36.15 -13.91
N ASP A 58 3.95 -37.39 -14.36
CA ASP A 58 4.01 -37.78 -15.78
C ASP A 58 3.11 -36.92 -16.68
N ASP A 59 2.01 -36.46 -16.09
CA ASP A 59 0.98 -35.65 -16.72
C ASP A 59 1.27 -34.13 -16.71
N SER A 60 2.40 -33.72 -16.11
CA SER A 60 2.71 -32.32 -15.88
C SER A 60 3.16 -31.61 -17.16
N PRO A 61 2.48 -30.53 -17.59
CA PRO A 61 2.91 -29.74 -18.74
C PRO A 61 4.09 -28.81 -18.41
N LEU A 62 4.41 -28.61 -17.13
CA LEU A 62 5.36 -27.59 -16.68
C LEU A 62 6.78 -27.81 -17.23
N PRO A 63 7.40 -29.00 -17.16
CA PRO A 63 8.75 -29.19 -17.70
C PRO A 63 8.88 -28.82 -19.19
N LEU A 64 7.86 -29.18 -19.98
CA LEU A 64 7.82 -28.87 -21.41
C LEU A 64 7.71 -27.35 -21.64
N ILE A 65 6.76 -26.70 -20.98
CA ILE A 65 6.54 -25.25 -21.14
C ILE A 65 7.72 -24.45 -20.60
N MET A 66 8.29 -24.82 -19.45
CA MET A 66 9.50 -24.22 -18.90
C MET A 66 10.68 -24.34 -19.86
N GLY A 67 10.89 -25.53 -20.44
CA GLY A 67 11.93 -25.76 -21.43
C GLY A 67 11.74 -24.91 -22.70
N LEU A 68 10.51 -24.79 -23.18
CA LEU A 68 10.16 -23.92 -24.31
C LEU A 68 10.41 -22.44 -23.99
N THR A 69 10.07 -21.97 -22.79
CA THR A 69 10.33 -20.59 -22.36
C THR A 69 11.82 -20.30 -22.27
N VAL A 70 12.62 -21.21 -21.70
CA VAL A 70 14.09 -21.09 -21.66
C VAL A 70 14.68 -21.07 -23.07
N TYR A 71 14.20 -21.94 -23.95
CA TYR A 71 14.60 -21.96 -25.36
C TYR A 71 14.31 -20.63 -26.05
N LEU A 72 13.09 -20.09 -25.91
CA LEU A 72 12.71 -18.81 -26.51
C LEU A 72 13.52 -17.64 -25.94
N ASN A 73 13.85 -17.67 -24.65
CA ASN A 73 14.71 -16.65 -24.05
C ASN A 73 16.12 -16.66 -24.66
N ALA A 74 16.64 -17.84 -25.02
CA ALA A 74 17.94 -17.99 -25.67
C ALA A 74 17.92 -17.61 -27.16
N VAL A 75 16.87 -17.98 -27.89
CA VAL A 75 16.74 -17.74 -29.34
C VAL A 75 16.27 -16.31 -29.66
N ARG A 76 15.52 -15.67 -28.76
CA ARG A 76 14.99 -14.29 -28.89
C ARG A 76 14.13 -14.07 -30.14
N SER A 77 13.35 -15.08 -30.54
CA SER A 77 12.43 -14.99 -31.68
C SER A 77 11.15 -14.23 -31.28
N PRO A 78 10.86 -13.03 -31.85
CA PRO A 78 9.72 -12.21 -31.41
C PRO A 78 8.36 -12.88 -31.65
N GLN A 79 8.17 -13.51 -32.80
CA GLN A 79 6.90 -14.13 -33.23
C GLN A 79 6.51 -15.31 -32.33
N LEU A 80 7.49 -16.16 -32.01
CA LEU A 80 7.26 -17.31 -31.13
C LEU A 80 7.07 -16.87 -29.68
N SER A 81 7.83 -15.85 -29.23
CA SER A 81 7.68 -15.25 -27.90
C SER A 81 6.29 -14.66 -27.70
N GLU A 82 5.78 -13.94 -28.70
CA GLU A 82 4.43 -13.40 -28.70
C GLU A 82 3.38 -14.52 -28.63
N THR A 83 3.53 -15.57 -29.45
CA THR A 83 2.58 -16.70 -29.46
C THR A 83 2.50 -17.41 -28.11
N LEU A 84 3.63 -17.62 -27.43
CA LEU A 84 3.66 -18.25 -26.11
C LEU A 84 3.03 -17.36 -25.03
N VAL A 85 3.43 -16.09 -24.95
CA VAL A 85 2.98 -15.16 -23.89
C VAL A 85 1.50 -14.78 -24.07
N THR A 86 1.01 -14.75 -25.31
CA THR A 86 -0.41 -14.47 -25.60
C THR A 86 -1.33 -15.67 -25.51
N ALA A 87 -0.79 -16.89 -25.34
CA ALA A 87 -1.60 -18.09 -25.16
C ALA A 87 -2.51 -17.95 -23.94
N GLU A 88 -3.81 -18.22 -24.12
CA GLU A 88 -4.84 -18.02 -23.07
C GLU A 88 -4.49 -18.79 -21.78
N GLY A 89 -4.03 -20.04 -21.90
CA GLY A 89 -3.63 -20.86 -20.75
C GLY A 89 -2.46 -20.25 -19.96
N VAL A 90 -1.51 -19.60 -20.63
CA VAL A 90 -0.37 -18.92 -20.01
C VAL A 90 -0.80 -17.62 -19.34
N GLN A 91 -1.61 -16.80 -20.02
CA GLN A 91 -2.16 -15.57 -19.44
C GLN A 91 -2.98 -15.85 -18.19
N ARG A 92 -3.88 -16.84 -18.26
CA ARG A 92 -4.74 -17.22 -17.14
C ARG A 92 -3.95 -17.86 -15.99
N TYR A 93 -2.87 -18.57 -16.30
CA TYR A 93 -1.94 -19.05 -15.29
C TYR A 93 -1.26 -17.88 -14.55
N LEU A 94 -0.71 -16.90 -15.29
CA LEU A 94 -0.09 -15.71 -14.69
C LEU A 94 -1.08 -14.90 -13.87
N GLU A 95 -2.30 -14.69 -14.36
CA GLU A 95 -3.35 -13.95 -13.64
C GLU A 95 -3.67 -14.57 -12.28
N VAL A 96 -3.75 -15.90 -12.20
CA VAL A 96 -4.07 -16.60 -10.94
C VAL A 96 -2.87 -16.63 -10.00
N VAL A 97 -1.67 -16.93 -10.50
CA VAL A 97 -0.45 -16.98 -9.67
C VAL A 97 -0.13 -15.62 -9.07
N THR A 98 -0.32 -14.55 -9.84
CA THR A 98 0.03 -13.17 -9.43
C THR A 98 -1.12 -12.45 -8.72
N GLY A 99 -2.27 -13.12 -8.57
CA GLY A 99 -3.46 -12.55 -7.93
C GLY A 99 -3.34 -12.47 -6.41
N GLU A 100 -2.62 -13.41 -5.79
CA GLU A 100 -2.48 -13.51 -4.33
C GLU A 100 -1.08 -13.94 -3.95
N ILE A 101 -0.48 -13.30 -2.93
CA ILE A 101 0.76 -13.78 -2.33
C ILE A 101 0.40 -14.94 -1.39
N ARG A 102 0.93 -16.13 -1.70
CA ARG A 102 0.64 -17.38 -0.97
C ARG A 102 1.85 -17.81 -0.15
N THR A 103 1.62 -18.50 0.96
CA THR A 103 2.70 -19.09 1.77
C THR A 103 3.45 -20.20 1.03
N THR A 104 2.86 -20.75 -0.04
CA THR A 104 3.47 -21.74 -0.94
C THR A 104 4.74 -21.22 -1.61
N THR A 105 4.92 -19.88 -1.71
CA THR A 105 6.13 -19.27 -2.27
C THR A 105 7.36 -19.56 -1.41
N ALA A 106 7.22 -19.73 -0.09
CA ALA A 106 8.34 -20.00 0.83
C ALA A 106 8.80 -21.46 0.85
N HIS A 107 8.43 -22.25 -0.16
CA HIS A 107 8.78 -23.66 -0.27
C HIS A 107 9.89 -23.92 -1.31
N TRP A 108 10.77 -24.91 -1.09
CA TRP A 108 11.85 -25.30 -2.02
C TRP A 108 11.37 -25.54 -3.45
N PHE A 109 10.25 -26.26 -3.59
CA PHE A 109 9.67 -26.59 -4.89
C PHE A 109 9.07 -25.38 -5.64
N ALA A 110 8.75 -24.28 -4.95
CA ALA A 110 8.27 -23.06 -5.60
C ALA A 110 9.37 -22.39 -6.45
N ARG A 111 10.64 -22.59 -6.10
CA ARG A 111 11.79 -21.94 -6.75
C ARG A 111 11.81 -22.13 -8.27
N GLN A 112 11.58 -23.36 -8.74
CA GLN A 112 11.52 -23.70 -10.17
C GLN A 112 10.45 -22.89 -10.89
N GLU A 113 9.29 -22.73 -10.27
CA GLU A 113 8.15 -22.03 -10.82
C GLU A 113 8.33 -20.50 -10.77
N LEU A 114 8.98 -19.97 -9.74
CA LEU A 114 9.38 -18.56 -9.67
C LEU A 114 10.40 -18.20 -10.77
N ILE A 115 11.39 -19.07 -11.03
CA ILE A 115 12.33 -18.94 -12.15
C ILE A 115 11.60 -19.01 -13.49
N PHE A 116 10.60 -19.89 -13.62
CA PHE A 116 9.76 -19.96 -14.81
C PHE A 116 9.03 -18.64 -15.06
N VAL A 117 8.35 -18.09 -14.05
CA VAL A 117 7.65 -16.80 -14.17
C VAL A 117 8.64 -15.69 -14.55
N GLN A 118 9.81 -15.60 -13.90
CA GLN A 118 10.85 -14.63 -14.30
C GLN A 118 11.26 -14.80 -15.76
N THR A 119 11.52 -16.03 -16.20
CA THR A 119 11.96 -16.31 -17.57
C THR A 119 10.87 -15.95 -18.57
N LEU A 120 9.59 -16.14 -18.22
CA LEU A 120 8.46 -15.72 -19.05
C LEU A 120 8.40 -14.19 -19.20
N LEU A 121 8.71 -13.42 -18.15
CA LEU A 121 8.86 -11.96 -18.24
C LEU A 121 10.03 -11.59 -19.17
N GLN A 122 11.17 -12.27 -19.07
CA GLN A 122 12.30 -12.04 -19.98
C GLN A 122 11.94 -12.33 -21.44
N VAL A 123 11.16 -13.38 -21.70
CA VAL A 123 10.65 -13.69 -23.05
C VAL A 123 9.72 -12.59 -23.56
N HIS A 124 8.91 -12.00 -22.69
CA HIS A 124 8.03 -10.88 -23.06
C HIS A 124 8.81 -9.67 -23.59
N LEU A 125 10.03 -9.41 -23.13
CA LEU A 125 10.86 -8.31 -23.62
C LEU A 125 11.29 -8.46 -25.09
N HIS A 126 11.22 -9.66 -25.67
CA HIS A 126 11.53 -9.90 -27.08
C HIS A 126 10.38 -9.53 -28.02
N ILE A 127 9.18 -9.23 -27.48
CA ILE A 127 7.98 -8.90 -28.24
C ILE A 127 8.05 -7.45 -28.70
N GLN A 128 7.81 -7.20 -30.00
CA GLN A 128 7.91 -5.86 -30.59
C GLN A 128 6.72 -4.96 -30.22
N ASN A 129 5.50 -5.50 -30.13
CA ASN A 129 4.26 -4.76 -29.84
C ASN A 129 3.43 -5.46 -28.76
N PRO A 130 3.77 -5.30 -27.46
CA PRO A 130 3.04 -5.99 -26.40
C PRO A 130 1.66 -5.34 -26.15
N VAL A 131 0.61 -6.17 -26.17
CA VAL A 131 -0.80 -5.73 -26.08
C VAL A 131 -1.30 -5.60 -24.62
N LYS A 132 -0.68 -6.31 -23.65
CA LYS A 132 -1.12 -6.34 -22.24
C LYS A 132 0.05 -6.15 -21.27
N ASN A 133 0.47 -4.91 -21.07
CA ASN A 133 1.59 -4.58 -20.18
C ASN A 133 1.26 -4.66 -18.68
N SER A 134 -0.02 -4.49 -18.30
CA SER A 134 -0.43 -4.45 -16.89
C SER A 134 -0.23 -5.79 -16.17
N LEU A 135 -0.58 -6.91 -16.81
CA LEU A 135 -0.38 -8.26 -16.24
C LEU A 135 1.11 -8.60 -16.06
N VAL A 136 1.95 -8.19 -17.01
CA VAL A 136 3.41 -8.40 -16.93
C VAL A 136 4.00 -7.60 -15.77
N HIS A 137 3.56 -6.36 -15.59
CA HIS A 137 3.96 -5.55 -14.45
C HIS A 137 3.44 -6.11 -13.12
N GLN A 138 2.20 -6.62 -13.08
CA GLN A 138 1.66 -7.30 -11.90
C GLN A 138 2.51 -8.53 -11.54
N ALA A 139 2.92 -9.32 -12.53
CA ALA A 139 3.81 -10.45 -12.33
C ALA A 139 5.19 -10.03 -11.81
N ALA A 140 5.74 -8.92 -12.30
CA ALA A 140 7.00 -8.38 -11.79
C ALA A 140 6.90 -7.93 -10.32
N LEU A 141 5.81 -7.26 -9.95
CA LEU A 141 5.54 -6.89 -8.56
C LEU A 141 5.35 -8.11 -7.66
N PHE A 142 4.63 -9.14 -8.12
CA PHE A 142 4.49 -10.40 -7.41
C PHE A 142 5.85 -11.08 -7.15
N LEU A 143 6.72 -11.12 -8.16
CA LEU A 143 8.06 -11.67 -8.03
C LEU A 143 8.92 -10.87 -7.04
N SER A 144 8.78 -9.54 -6.99
CA SER A 144 9.52 -8.71 -6.02
C SER A 144 9.28 -9.11 -4.56
N THR A 145 8.10 -9.67 -4.26
CA THR A 145 7.70 -10.14 -2.93
C THR A 145 7.85 -11.65 -2.73
N SER A 146 8.15 -12.41 -3.79
CA SER A 146 8.12 -13.89 -3.76
C SER A 146 9.47 -14.53 -4.08
N ILE A 147 10.40 -13.80 -4.70
CA ILE A 147 11.76 -14.29 -4.95
C ILE A 147 12.43 -14.65 -3.62
N HIS A 148 13.06 -15.81 -3.60
CA HIS A 148 13.80 -16.35 -2.46
C HIS A 148 15.06 -15.54 -2.14
N ALA A 149 15.44 -15.50 -0.86
CA ALA A 149 16.65 -14.82 -0.40
C ALA A 149 17.92 -15.32 -1.13
N ASP A 150 18.02 -16.61 -1.44
CA ASP A 150 19.13 -17.17 -2.22
C ASP A 150 19.18 -16.65 -3.66
N ASP A 151 18.06 -16.18 -4.20
CA ASP A 151 17.91 -15.69 -5.57
C ASP A 151 17.83 -14.15 -5.65
N ARG A 152 18.25 -13.45 -4.60
CA ARG A 152 18.18 -11.98 -4.49
C ARG A 152 18.84 -11.23 -5.65
N TYR A 153 19.83 -11.83 -6.31
CA TYR A 153 20.49 -11.26 -7.50
C TYR A 153 19.52 -10.98 -8.66
N MET A 154 18.37 -11.68 -8.71
CA MET A 154 17.35 -11.49 -9.75
C MET A 154 16.61 -10.16 -9.64
N LEU A 155 16.56 -9.57 -8.43
CA LEU A 155 15.80 -8.36 -8.14
C LEU A 155 16.34 -7.13 -8.88
N ALA A 156 17.67 -6.99 -8.99
CA ALA A 156 18.27 -5.84 -9.68
C ALA A 156 17.77 -5.73 -11.12
N ASN A 157 17.79 -6.85 -11.85
CA ASN A 157 17.33 -6.91 -13.23
C ASN A 157 15.80 -6.76 -13.33
N LEU A 158 15.06 -7.34 -12.38
CA LEU A 158 13.60 -7.20 -12.30
C LEU A 158 13.19 -5.72 -12.13
N PHE A 159 13.92 -4.98 -11.29
CA PHE A 159 13.67 -3.58 -11.01
C PHE A 159 13.90 -2.70 -12.22
N ASP A 160 15.05 -2.87 -12.89
CA ASP A 160 15.41 -2.06 -14.06
C ASP A 160 14.54 -2.36 -15.28
N GLN A 161 14.23 -3.64 -15.52
CA GLN A 161 13.56 -4.02 -16.75
C GLN A 161 12.03 -3.94 -16.66
N PHE A 162 11.44 -4.13 -15.47
CA PHE A 162 9.98 -4.24 -15.33
C PHE A 162 9.38 -3.27 -14.31
N VAL A 163 9.83 -3.30 -13.05
CA VAL A 163 9.15 -2.57 -11.96
C VAL A 163 9.23 -1.06 -12.15
N PHE A 164 10.42 -0.52 -12.43
CA PHE A 164 10.62 0.91 -12.62
C PHE A 164 10.73 1.29 -14.10
N ASN A 165 9.96 0.61 -14.96
CA ASN A 165 10.00 0.85 -16.40
C ASN A 165 8.71 1.51 -16.90
N LYS A 166 8.85 2.74 -17.41
CA LYS A 166 7.74 3.58 -17.90
C LYS A 166 6.88 2.91 -18.98
N LYS A 167 7.44 1.98 -19.76
CA LYS A 167 6.72 1.26 -20.83
C LYS A 167 5.49 0.49 -20.32
N PHE A 168 5.49 0.09 -19.05
CA PHE A 168 4.39 -0.67 -18.47
C PHE A 168 3.21 0.18 -17.99
N PHE A 169 3.33 1.50 -18.08
CA PHE A 169 2.31 2.45 -17.63
C PHE A 169 1.67 3.22 -18.79
N SER A 170 2.23 3.17 -19.99
CA SER A 170 1.85 4.01 -21.15
C SER A 170 0.40 3.87 -21.62
N SER A 171 -0.17 2.65 -21.56
CA SER A 171 -1.58 2.42 -21.93
C SER A 171 -2.54 3.11 -20.97
N GLU A 172 -2.20 3.16 -19.68
CA GLU A 172 -3.07 3.64 -18.61
C GLU A 172 -2.96 5.16 -18.42
N ILE A 173 -1.85 5.77 -18.85
CA ILE A 173 -1.71 7.24 -18.94
C ILE A 173 -2.80 7.85 -19.84
N SER A 174 -3.28 7.11 -20.85
CA SER A 174 -4.35 7.56 -21.74
C SER A 174 -5.73 7.54 -21.07
N ASP A 175 -5.97 6.59 -20.15
CA ASP A 175 -7.23 6.39 -19.41
C ASP A 175 -7.24 7.08 -18.04
N LEU A 176 -6.12 7.72 -17.67
CA LEU A 176 -5.86 8.32 -16.37
C LEU A 176 -6.94 9.33 -15.92
N PRO A 177 -7.49 10.20 -16.79
CA PRO A 177 -8.53 11.15 -16.37
C PRO A 177 -9.81 10.45 -15.88
N GLU A 178 -10.18 9.32 -16.50
CA GLU A 178 -11.41 8.58 -16.16
C GLU A 178 -11.20 7.74 -14.89
N GLN A 179 -10.04 7.10 -14.73
CA GLN A 179 -9.70 6.35 -13.52
C GLN A 179 -9.58 7.25 -12.29
N LEU A 180 -8.99 8.44 -12.43
CA LEU A 180 -8.89 9.41 -11.33
C LEU A 180 -10.26 9.97 -10.91
N GLN A 181 -11.20 10.13 -11.85
CA GLN A 181 -12.58 10.47 -11.51
C GLN A 181 -13.27 9.33 -10.75
N SER A 182 -13.07 8.07 -11.16
CA SER A 182 -13.68 6.91 -10.50
C SER A 182 -13.20 6.69 -9.05
N LEU A 183 -11.92 6.95 -8.77
CA LEU A 183 -11.34 6.90 -7.42
C LEU A 183 -11.87 8.02 -6.51
N GLN A 184 -12.45 9.08 -7.08
CA GLN A 184 -12.97 10.24 -6.34
C GLN A 184 -14.48 10.15 -6.08
N ILE A 185 -15.22 9.35 -6.87
CA ILE A 185 -16.69 9.18 -6.74
C ILE A 185 -17.09 8.40 -5.46
N GLY A 186 -16.13 7.76 -4.77
CA GLY A 186 -16.35 7.14 -3.46
C GLY A 186 -16.34 8.10 -2.26
N GLN A 187 -16.09 9.40 -2.47
CA GLN A 187 -16.25 10.41 -1.42
C GLN A 187 -17.70 10.94 -1.47
N ASP A 188 -18.47 10.59 -0.43
CA ASP A 188 -19.91 10.84 -0.28
C ASP A 188 -20.47 12.08 -0.97
N LEU A 189 -21.54 11.83 -1.72
CA LEU A 189 -22.35 12.70 -2.59
C LEU A 189 -23.05 13.91 -1.92
N ASN A 190 -22.59 14.43 -0.78
CA ASN A 190 -23.31 15.52 -0.08
C ASN A 190 -22.49 16.80 0.18
N GLN A 191 -21.67 17.24 -0.78
CA GLN A 191 -21.22 18.64 -0.85
C GLN A 191 -21.29 19.20 -2.27
N ALA A 192 -22.49 19.13 -2.86
CA ALA A 192 -22.83 19.92 -4.04
C ALA A 192 -22.90 21.41 -3.68
N THR A 193 -21.77 22.12 -3.59
CA THR A 193 -21.72 23.60 -3.77
C THR A 193 -20.36 24.19 -4.13
N PHE A 194 -19.27 23.43 -4.24
CA PHE A 194 -17.99 23.99 -4.69
C PHE A 194 -17.30 23.07 -5.69
N SER A 195 -17.54 23.29 -6.98
CA SER A 195 -16.95 22.57 -8.10
C SER A 195 -15.47 22.93 -8.37
N THR A 196 -14.87 23.86 -7.61
CA THR A 196 -13.52 24.38 -7.83
C THR A 196 -12.38 23.62 -7.12
N PRO A 197 -12.49 23.12 -5.87
CA PRO A 197 -11.40 22.40 -5.20
C PRO A 197 -11.14 21.00 -5.77
N TYR A 198 -12.20 20.31 -6.21
CA TYR A 198 -12.13 18.92 -6.70
C TYR A 198 -11.39 18.79 -8.03
N GLN A 199 -11.60 19.71 -8.96
CA GLN A 199 -10.89 19.74 -10.25
C GLN A 199 -9.39 20.04 -10.06
N LEU A 200 -9.04 20.93 -9.13
CA LEU A 200 -7.65 21.26 -8.82
C LEU A 200 -6.89 20.07 -8.19
N ALA A 201 -7.52 19.29 -7.31
CA ALA A 201 -6.93 18.09 -6.73
C ALA A 201 -6.65 17.01 -7.79
N SER A 202 -7.57 16.81 -8.75
CA SER A 202 -7.36 15.89 -9.87
C SER A 202 -6.20 16.31 -10.78
N SER A 203 -6.04 17.62 -11.02
CA SER A 203 -4.96 18.20 -11.83
C SER A 203 -3.60 18.08 -11.15
N ARG A 204 -3.51 18.37 -9.84
CA ARG A 204 -2.28 18.24 -9.06
C ARG A 204 -1.78 16.80 -9.01
N ARG A 205 -2.68 15.85 -8.73
CA ARG A 205 -2.33 14.42 -8.72
C ARG A 205 -1.79 13.95 -10.06
N THR A 206 -2.43 14.36 -11.15
CA THR A 206 -2.00 14.00 -12.52
C THR A 206 -0.60 14.55 -12.81
N LYS A 207 -0.32 15.80 -12.43
CA LYS A 207 1.00 16.42 -12.58
C LYS A 207 2.08 15.64 -11.82
N LEU A 208 1.85 15.38 -10.53
CA LEU A 208 2.82 14.70 -9.68
C LEU A 208 3.01 13.23 -10.07
N LEU A 209 1.95 12.56 -10.52
CA LEU A 209 2.08 11.20 -11.05
C LEU A 209 2.97 11.16 -12.30
N ASN A 210 2.80 12.12 -13.23
CA ASN A 210 3.67 12.21 -14.41
C ASN A 210 5.13 12.49 -14.03
N GLU A 211 5.36 13.39 -13.07
CA GLU A 211 6.71 13.68 -12.55
C GLU A 211 7.35 12.46 -11.89
N ALA A 212 6.57 11.65 -11.14
CA ALA A 212 7.03 10.38 -10.58
C ALA A 212 7.36 9.36 -11.66
N LEU A 213 6.54 9.27 -12.72
CA LEU A 213 6.79 8.39 -13.88
C LEU A 213 8.02 8.80 -14.69
N ASP A 214 8.32 10.10 -14.76
CA ASP A 214 9.55 10.61 -15.38
C ASP A 214 10.79 10.34 -14.53
N SER A 215 10.62 10.23 -13.21
CA SER A 215 11.70 9.99 -12.24
C SER A 215 12.00 8.50 -11.98
N LEU A 216 11.38 7.56 -12.71
CA LEU A 216 11.48 6.12 -12.43
C LEU A 216 12.91 5.58 -12.43
N GLU A 217 13.80 6.09 -13.28
CA GLU A 217 15.20 5.66 -13.30
C GLU A 217 15.93 6.04 -12.00
N THR A 218 15.69 7.26 -11.51
CA THR A 218 16.22 7.73 -10.21
C THR A 218 15.65 6.94 -9.05
N ILE A 219 14.35 6.63 -9.10
CA ILE A 219 13.68 5.78 -8.12
C ILE A 219 14.33 4.38 -8.12
N SER A 220 14.52 3.76 -9.29
CA SER A 220 15.19 2.44 -9.39
C SER A 220 16.57 2.45 -8.75
N PHE A 221 17.39 3.46 -9.07
CA PHE A 221 18.71 3.62 -8.49
C PHE A 221 18.64 3.74 -6.95
N CYS A 222 17.72 4.56 -6.43
CA CYS A 222 17.50 4.69 -5.00
C CYS A 222 17.18 3.35 -4.35
N TYR A 223 16.20 2.60 -4.86
CA TYR A 223 15.79 1.31 -4.27
C TYR A 223 16.87 0.24 -4.36
N LYS A 224 17.61 0.15 -5.48
CA LYS A 224 18.73 -0.81 -5.61
C LYS A 224 19.82 -0.53 -4.58
N ARG A 225 20.12 0.74 -4.33
CA ARG A 225 21.08 1.15 -3.30
C ARG A 225 20.57 0.87 -1.89
N GLU A 226 19.32 1.22 -1.57
CA GLU A 226 18.71 0.94 -0.25
C GLU A 226 18.67 -0.56 0.07
N PHE A 227 18.51 -1.40 -0.94
CA PHE A 227 18.52 -2.86 -0.79
C PHE A 227 19.88 -3.50 -1.03
N GLY A 228 20.93 -2.75 -1.33
CA GLY A 228 22.27 -3.31 -1.60
C GLY A 228 22.27 -4.34 -2.74
N LEU A 229 21.49 -4.08 -3.80
CA LEU A 229 21.37 -4.97 -4.96
C LEU A 229 22.51 -4.77 -5.98
N GLU A 230 23.34 -3.74 -5.78
CA GLU A 230 24.46 -3.42 -6.66
C GLU A 230 25.58 -4.47 -6.52
N GLY A 231 26.01 -5.03 -7.65
CA GLY A 231 27.11 -6.01 -7.69
C GLY A 231 26.73 -7.43 -7.26
N LEU A 232 25.44 -7.73 -7.04
CA LEU A 232 25.00 -9.09 -6.82
C LEU A 232 25.06 -9.89 -8.13
N HIS A 233 25.79 -11.00 -8.10
CA HIS A 233 25.89 -11.94 -9.21
C HIS A 233 25.48 -13.32 -8.76
N LEU A 234 24.98 -14.12 -9.71
CA LEU A 234 24.76 -15.54 -9.49
C LEU A 234 26.10 -16.19 -9.09
N SER A 235 26.20 -16.66 -7.85
CA SER A 235 27.33 -17.46 -7.39
C SER A 235 27.25 -18.84 -8.06
N SER A 236 28.37 -19.29 -8.63
CA SER A 236 28.54 -20.67 -9.06
C SER A 236 29.02 -21.49 -7.84
N PRO A 237 28.48 -22.69 -7.58
CA PRO A 237 27.58 -23.49 -8.41
C PRO A 237 26.11 -23.05 -8.37
N PHE A 238 25.34 -23.45 -9.39
CA PHE A 238 23.90 -23.21 -9.46
C PHE A 238 23.21 -23.59 -8.15
N PRO A 239 22.21 -22.83 -7.72
CA PRO A 239 21.51 -23.15 -6.50
C PRO A 239 20.90 -24.55 -6.59
N ALA A 240 21.20 -25.38 -5.59
CA ALA A 240 20.54 -26.66 -5.44
C ALA A 240 19.02 -26.46 -5.25
N LEU A 241 18.24 -27.53 -5.46
CA LEU A 241 16.81 -27.52 -5.10
C LEU A 241 16.59 -27.28 -3.60
N THR A 242 17.62 -27.45 -2.78
CA THR A 242 17.65 -27.10 -1.35
C THR A 242 18.12 -25.66 -1.17
N GLY A 243 17.39 -24.89 -0.36
CA GLY A 243 17.81 -23.54 0.03
C GLY A 243 18.88 -23.56 1.13
N SER A 244 19.60 -22.45 1.28
CA SER A 244 20.38 -22.18 2.50
C SER A 244 19.43 -22.02 3.72
N HIS A 245 19.98 -21.89 4.93
CA HIS A 245 19.15 -21.59 6.11
C HIS A 245 18.44 -20.24 5.90
N CYS A 246 17.10 -20.20 5.96
CA CYS A 246 16.26 -19.06 5.56
C CYS A 246 16.35 -18.69 4.06
N GLY A 247 16.98 -19.53 3.24
CA GLY A 247 17.19 -19.27 1.80
C GLY A 247 15.88 -19.21 1.01
N THR A 248 14.83 -19.90 1.45
CA THR A 248 13.48 -19.87 0.86
C THR A 248 12.60 -18.74 1.36
N ASP A 249 13.06 -17.99 2.37
CA ASP A 249 12.30 -16.83 2.83
C ASP A 249 12.30 -15.77 1.73
N PRO A 250 11.24 -14.94 1.63
CA PRO A 250 11.20 -13.84 0.67
C PRO A 250 12.42 -12.92 0.82
N ALA A 251 13.08 -12.61 -0.29
CA ALA A 251 14.24 -11.73 -0.34
C ALA A 251 13.92 -10.29 0.10
N LEU A 252 12.66 -9.88 -0.09
CA LEU A 252 12.11 -8.60 0.35
C LEU A 252 10.78 -8.85 1.06
N PRO A 253 10.43 -8.04 2.08
CA PRO A 253 9.13 -8.14 2.72
C PRO A 253 8.01 -7.64 1.79
N SER A 254 6.75 -7.96 2.15
CA SER A 254 5.57 -7.56 1.36
C SER A 254 5.40 -6.05 1.23
N ASP A 255 5.93 -5.28 2.17
CA ASP A 255 5.89 -3.82 2.22
C ASP A 255 7.23 -3.16 1.86
N TRP A 256 8.06 -3.84 1.05
CA TRP A 256 9.37 -3.36 0.65
C TRP A 256 9.36 -1.94 0.07
N HIS A 257 8.29 -1.55 -0.62
CA HIS A 257 8.14 -0.22 -1.21
C HIS A 257 8.08 0.91 -0.17
N PHE A 258 7.86 0.59 1.11
CA PHE A 258 7.95 1.56 2.22
C PHE A 258 9.25 1.43 3.02
N LEU A 259 10.09 0.42 2.77
CA LEU A 259 11.31 0.22 3.55
C LEU A 259 12.25 1.44 3.56
N PRO A 260 12.44 2.22 2.47
CA PRO A 260 13.30 3.38 2.52
C PRO A 260 12.88 4.40 3.61
N ILE A 261 11.58 4.73 3.71
CA ILE A 261 11.10 5.67 4.73
C ILE A 261 11.09 5.06 6.14
N VAL A 262 10.91 3.73 6.27
CA VAL A 262 11.05 3.03 7.55
C VAL A 262 12.49 3.04 8.02
N HIS A 263 13.45 2.80 7.13
CA HIS A 263 14.88 2.89 7.44
C HIS A 263 15.26 4.32 7.84
N LEU A 264 14.77 5.33 7.13
CA LEU A 264 14.98 6.73 7.50
C LEU A 264 14.44 7.05 8.91
N HIS A 265 13.26 6.55 9.26
CA HIS A 265 12.74 6.67 10.62
C HIS A 265 13.64 6.00 11.67
N ASN A 266 14.11 4.78 11.40
CA ASN A 266 14.98 4.05 12.33
C ASN A 266 16.34 4.73 12.59
N ILE A 267 16.77 5.62 11.69
CA ILE A 267 18.02 6.40 11.83
C ILE A 267 17.76 7.89 12.16
N ASP A 268 16.54 8.24 12.58
CA ASP A 268 16.09 9.60 12.88
C ASP A 268 16.29 10.61 11.72
N GLY A 269 16.28 10.15 10.47
CA GLY A 269 16.50 11.00 9.30
C GLY A 269 17.91 11.62 9.21
N LYS A 270 18.89 11.13 9.97
CA LYS A 270 20.26 11.70 10.09
C LYS A 270 21.16 11.51 8.86
N ARG A 271 20.57 11.27 7.68
CA ARG A 271 21.30 10.97 6.44
C ARG A 271 21.25 12.17 5.51
N GLU A 272 22.38 12.48 4.85
CA GLU A 272 22.49 13.66 3.97
C GLU A 272 21.50 13.63 2.80
N ASP A 273 21.20 12.45 2.27
CA ASP A 273 20.28 12.25 1.16
C ASP A 273 18.87 11.78 1.61
N ALA A 274 18.53 11.95 2.89
CA ALA A 274 17.24 11.53 3.45
C ALA A 274 16.05 12.08 2.66
N LYS A 275 16.12 13.35 2.25
CA LYS A 275 15.11 14.00 1.39
C LYS A 275 14.93 13.27 0.07
N CYS A 276 16.03 13.01 -0.65
CA CYS A 276 15.99 12.35 -1.96
C CYS A 276 15.32 10.98 -1.88
N VAL A 277 15.64 10.23 -0.82
CA VAL A 277 15.12 8.87 -0.62
C VAL A 277 13.67 8.87 -0.17
N ALA A 278 13.29 9.79 0.73
CA ALA A 278 11.89 9.96 1.09
C ALA A 278 11.04 10.38 -0.13
N VAL A 279 11.52 11.32 -0.96
CA VAL A 279 10.83 11.70 -2.21
C VAL A 279 10.72 10.51 -3.15
N SER A 280 11.80 9.78 -3.42
CA SER A 280 11.77 8.60 -4.32
C SER A 280 10.78 7.53 -3.83
N CYS A 281 10.72 7.32 -2.52
CA CYS A 281 9.79 6.38 -1.90
C CYS A 281 8.33 6.85 -2.00
N LEU A 282 8.05 8.12 -1.73
CA LEU A 282 6.71 8.71 -1.84
C LEU A 282 6.23 8.78 -3.30
N GLN A 283 7.11 9.13 -4.24
CA GLN A 283 6.83 9.08 -5.68
C GLN A 283 6.41 7.68 -6.10
N TRP A 284 7.18 6.66 -5.70
CA TRP A 284 6.84 5.27 -6.01
C TRP A 284 5.54 4.82 -5.33
N SER A 285 5.33 5.22 -4.08
CA SER A 285 4.08 4.96 -3.36
C SER A 285 2.87 5.56 -4.08
N LEU A 286 2.99 6.79 -4.61
CA LEU A 286 1.92 7.44 -5.37
C LEU A 286 1.60 6.65 -6.65
N VAL A 287 2.64 6.23 -7.39
CA VAL A 287 2.49 5.41 -8.61
C VAL A 287 1.75 4.11 -8.30
N LEU A 288 2.13 3.43 -7.22
CA LEU A 288 1.50 2.17 -6.82
C LEU A 288 0.04 2.36 -6.37
N GLU A 289 -0.24 3.36 -5.53
CA GLU A 289 -1.59 3.67 -5.06
C GLU A 289 -2.54 4.01 -6.21
N CYS A 290 -2.05 4.77 -7.21
CA CYS A 290 -2.88 5.21 -8.33
C CYS A 290 -3.02 4.15 -9.43
N MET A 291 -1.93 3.45 -9.78
CA MET A 291 -1.87 2.61 -10.98
C MET A 291 -1.89 1.11 -10.66
N ARG A 292 -1.55 0.70 -9.44
CA ARG A 292 -1.46 -0.73 -9.04
C ARG A 292 -2.21 -1.02 -7.73
N PRO A 293 -3.50 -0.65 -7.61
CA PRO A 293 -4.25 -0.80 -6.36
C PRO A 293 -4.33 -2.26 -5.88
N ARG A 294 -4.35 -3.24 -6.80
CA ARG A 294 -4.33 -4.68 -6.45
C ARG A 294 -3.08 -5.09 -5.67
N PHE A 295 -1.91 -4.57 -6.05
CA PHE A 295 -0.66 -4.88 -5.36
C PHE A 295 -0.65 -4.28 -3.96
N VAL A 296 -1.10 -3.03 -3.85
CA VAL A 296 -1.11 -2.26 -2.60
C VAL A 296 -2.17 -2.79 -1.62
N ALA A 297 -3.28 -3.35 -2.14
CA ALA A 297 -4.34 -3.99 -1.34
C ALA A 297 -3.86 -5.21 -0.54
N ASN A 298 -2.68 -5.77 -0.85
CA ASN A 298 -2.05 -6.80 -0.03
C ASN A 298 -1.63 -6.29 1.37
N LEU A 299 -1.58 -4.97 1.56
CA LEU A 299 -1.32 -4.33 2.84
C LEU A 299 -2.59 -3.64 3.35
N SER A 300 -2.90 -3.82 4.64
CA SER A 300 -4.01 -3.11 5.27
C SER A 300 -3.81 -1.60 5.15
N VAL A 301 -4.91 -0.85 5.02
CA VAL A 301 -4.85 0.62 4.89
C VAL A 301 -4.18 1.24 6.12
N ALA A 302 -4.40 0.66 7.30
CA ALA A 302 -3.73 1.08 8.54
C ALA A 302 -2.20 0.86 8.49
N SER A 303 -1.73 -0.26 7.95
CA SER A 303 -0.29 -0.50 7.77
C SER A 303 0.33 0.56 6.86
N ARG A 304 -0.31 0.85 5.72
CA ARG A 304 0.15 1.88 4.77
C ARG A 304 0.17 3.27 5.41
N TYR A 305 -0.86 3.61 6.17
CA TYR A 305 -0.91 4.85 6.95
C TYR A 305 0.28 4.95 7.93
N CYS A 306 0.57 3.88 8.69
CA CYS A 306 1.69 3.85 9.62
C CYS A 306 3.04 4.00 8.92
N ARG A 307 3.22 3.35 7.76
CA ARG A 307 4.44 3.48 6.96
C ARG A 307 4.63 4.91 6.46
N LEU A 308 3.60 5.57 5.97
CA LEU A 308 3.67 6.99 5.59
C LEU A 308 3.97 7.90 6.79
N ALA A 309 3.38 7.61 7.95
CA ALA A 309 3.62 8.36 9.18
C ALA A 309 5.09 8.26 9.66
N CYS A 310 5.86 7.25 9.23
CA CYS A 310 7.30 7.20 9.49
C CYS A 310 8.03 8.43 8.93
N VAL A 311 7.55 9.07 7.87
CA VAL A 311 8.14 10.33 7.35
C VAL A 311 8.02 11.46 8.37
N LEU A 312 6.93 11.51 9.14
CA LEU A 312 6.71 12.50 10.20
C LEU A 312 7.64 12.28 11.39
N LEU A 313 7.96 11.01 11.66
CA LEU A 313 8.83 10.58 12.75
C LEU A 313 10.33 10.56 12.36
N ALA A 314 10.64 10.71 11.08
CA ALA A 314 12.00 10.71 10.55
C ALA A 314 12.59 12.13 10.59
N GLY A 315 13.10 12.54 11.75
CA GLY A 315 13.74 13.85 11.94
C GLY A 315 12.75 15.01 12.09
N SER A 316 13.28 16.23 12.24
CA SER A 316 12.49 17.44 12.51
C SER A 316 11.85 18.07 11.27
N ASP A 317 12.51 17.94 10.11
CA ASP A 317 12.18 18.75 8.92
C ASP A 317 11.84 17.91 7.69
N LEU A 318 12.05 16.59 7.71
CA LEU A 318 11.87 15.74 6.53
C LEU A 318 10.44 15.79 5.98
N PHE A 319 9.43 15.85 6.85
CA PHE A 319 8.05 15.96 6.41
C PHE A 319 7.75 17.32 5.73
N ARG A 320 8.44 18.39 6.10
CA ARG A 320 8.31 19.71 5.45
C ARG A 320 8.93 19.67 4.06
N ASP A 321 10.10 19.05 3.96
CA ASP A 321 10.83 18.88 2.71
C ASP A 321 10.13 17.97 1.69
N THR A 322 9.19 17.15 2.14
CA THR A 322 8.48 16.15 1.34
C THR A 322 6.96 16.35 1.33
N GLN A 323 6.50 17.50 1.84
CA GLN A 323 5.09 17.77 2.13
C GLN A 323 4.17 17.57 0.92
N GLU A 324 4.60 18.01 -0.28
CA GLU A 324 3.81 17.89 -1.50
C GLU A 324 3.52 16.42 -1.86
N TRP A 325 4.54 15.57 -1.83
CA TRP A 325 4.42 14.15 -2.13
C TRP A 325 3.66 13.41 -1.03
N LEU A 326 3.99 13.69 0.23
CA LEU A 326 3.34 13.05 1.38
C LEU A 326 1.85 13.35 1.42
N GLU A 327 1.46 14.59 1.12
CA GLU A 327 0.06 14.99 1.02
C GLU A 327 -0.68 14.21 -0.07
N GLU A 328 -0.13 14.13 -1.29
CA GLU A 328 -0.82 13.44 -2.38
C GLU A 328 -0.94 11.94 -2.16
N VAL A 329 0.10 11.30 -1.62
CA VAL A 329 0.04 9.87 -1.28
C VAL A 329 -1.00 9.63 -0.17
N LEU A 330 -1.06 10.50 0.85
CA LEU A 330 -2.10 10.42 1.87
C LEU A 330 -3.50 10.57 1.24
N GLN A 331 -3.70 11.52 0.33
CA GLN A 331 -4.98 11.72 -0.35
C GLN A 331 -5.38 10.50 -1.20
N ALA A 332 -4.42 9.84 -1.86
CA ALA A 332 -4.68 8.60 -2.60
C ALA A 332 -5.10 7.46 -1.64
N LEU A 333 -4.40 7.30 -0.51
CA LEU A 333 -4.72 6.31 0.51
C LEU A 333 -6.11 6.54 1.14
N LEU A 334 -6.47 7.79 1.41
CA LEU A 334 -7.73 8.17 2.07
C LEU A 334 -8.98 7.93 1.23
N VAL A 335 -8.85 7.59 -0.07
CA VAL A 335 -9.95 7.02 -0.86
C VAL A 335 -10.52 5.76 -0.18
N HIS A 336 -9.67 5.02 0.55
CA HIS A 336 -10.04 3.81 1.28
C HIS A 336 -10.19 4.02 2.79
N ASN A 337 -10.49 5.25 3.25
CA ASN A 337 -10.56 5.60 4.68
C ASN A 337 -11.53 4.72 5.51
N GLU A 338 -12.58 4.17 4.89
CA GLU A 338 -13.53 3.26 5.55
C GLU A 338 -12.91 1.91 5.95
N HIS A 339 -11.81 1.52 5.30
CA HIS A 339 -11.12 0.26 5.55
C HIS A 339 -9.93 0.43 6.52
N ILE A 340 -9.78 1.60 7.14
CA ILE A 340 -8.74 1.82 8.14
C ILE A 340 -9.16 1.15 9.45
N ASN A 341 -8.43 0.11 9.85
CA ASN A 341 -8.59 -0.56 11.14
C ASN A 341 -7.28 -0.53 11.94
N PHE A 342 -7.25 0.27 12.99
CA PHE A 342 -6.08 0.41 13.87
C PHE A 342 -6.01 -0.62 15.01
N ASP A 343 -7.07 -1.42 15.19
CA ASP A 343 -7.09 -2.51 16.18
C ASP A 343 -6.50 -3.82 15.61
N GLU A 344 -6.30 -3.90 14.30
CA GLU A 344 -5.61 -5.02 13.64
C GLU A 344 -4.10 -5.02 13.91
N PRO A 345 -3.46 -6.21 13.95
CA PRO A 345 -2.02 -6.29 14.09
C PRO A 345 -1.32 -5.71 12.85
N ILE A 346 -0.49 -4.69 13.06
CA ILE A 346 0.28 -4.04 12.00
C ILE A 346 1.71 -4.62 12.02
N PRO A 347 2.17 -5.28 10.94
CA PRO A 347 3.52 -5.84 10.88
C PRO A 347 4.61 -4.81 11.20
N GLY A 348 5.51 -5.17 12.12
CA GLY A 348 6.58 -4.28 12.58
C GLY A 348 6.17 -3.29 13.69
N LEU A 349 4.90 -3.24 14.09
CA LEU A 349 4.44 -2.47 15.25
C LEU A 349 3.97 -3.41 16.37
N LYS A 350 4.39 -3.13 17.60
CA LYS A 350 3.90 -3.85 18.80
C LYS A 350 2.49 -3.39 19.21
N SER A 351 2.24 -2.08 19.08
CA SER A 351 1.02 -1.41 19.53
C SER A 351 0.83 -0.16 18.69
N PHE A 352 -0.31 -0.06 18.00
CA PHE A 352 -0.66 1.17 17.29
C PHE A 352 -0.83 2.35 18.27
N TYR A 353 -1.33 2.10 19.49
CA TYR A 353 -1.51 3.14 20.50
C TYR A 353 -0.19 3.81 20.88
N ASP A 354 0.89 3.04 21.06
CA ASP A 354 2.21 3.59 21.38
C ASP A 354 2.84 4.29 20.18
N PHE A 355 2.60 3.77 18.97
CA PHE A 355 3.01 4.43 17.73
C PHE A 355 2.30 5.79 17.55
N TYR A 356 0.98 5.84 17.81
CA TYR A 356 0.21 7.06 17.73
C TYR A 356 0.60 8.09 18.81
N ARG A 357 0.95 7.63 20.01
CA ARG A 357 1.56 8.49 21.04
C ARG A 357 2.83 9.18 20.52
N GLN A 358 3.72 8.45 19.85
CA GLN A 358 4.94 9.03 19.26
C GLN A 358 4.61 10.09 18.19
N ILE A 359 3.61 9.85 17.35
CA ILE A 359 3.13 10.84 16.36
C ILE A 359 2.66 12.12 17.08
N LEU A 360 1.89 11.99 18.16
CA LEU A 360 1.39 13.14 18.91
C LEU A 360 2.52 13.93 19.60
N GLU A 361 3.48 13.24 20.20
CA GLU A 361 4.64 13.86 20.85
C GLU A 361 5.50 14.60 19.81
N GLN A 362 5.76 13.97 18.67
CA GLN A 362 6.48 14.60 17.55
C GLN A 362 5.70 15.78 16.98
N PHE A 363 4.37 15.69 16.87
CA PHE A 363 3.52 16.79 16.43
C PHE A 363 3.67 18.01 17.35
N VAL A 364 3.61 17.81 18.67
CA VAL A 364 3.81 18.89 19.65
C VAL A 364 5.23 19.45 19.58
N GLY A 365 6.23 18.60 19.36
CA GLY A 365 7.63 18.99 19.37
C GLY A 365 8.08 19.81 18.16
N VAL A 366 7.68 19.44 16.94
CA VAL A 366 8.31 19.98 15.71
C VAL A 366 7.33 20.44 14.62
N SER A 367 6.03 20.16 14.73
CA SER A 367 5.09 20.49 13.65
C SER A 367 4.84 21.99 13.49
N TYR A 368 4.98 22.77 14.57
CA TYR A 368 4.51 24.16 14.64
C TYR A 368 3.06 24.34 14.15
N GLY A 369 2.20 23.32 14.32
CA GLY A 369 0.80 23.32 13.88
C GLY A 369 0.60 23.09 12.39
N ASP A 370 1.55 22.43 11.71
CA ASP A 370 1.43 22.07 10.30
C ASP A 370 0.14 21.30 9.98
N GLN A 371 -0.53 21.69 8.89
CA GLN A 371 -1.85 21.16 8.53
C GLN A 371 -1.79 19.73 7.99
N LEU A 372 -0.72 19.34 7.29
CA LEU A 372 -0.56 17.97 6.82
C LEU A 372 -0.31 17.04 8.00
N PHE A 373 0.62 17.40 8.89
CA PHE A 373 0.86 16.65 10.12
C PHE A 373 -0.42 16.59 10.97
N GLY A 374 -1.14 17.70 11.11
CA GLY A 374 -2.43 17.74 11.80
C GLY A 374 -3.47 16.77 11.20
N ARG A 375 -3.50 16.58 9.88
CA ARG A 375 -4.38 15.56 9.25
C ARG A 375 -4.00 14.14 9.63
N PHE A 376 -2.71 13.79 9.71
CA PHE A 376 -2.28 12.51 10.26
C PHE A 376 -2.76 12.34 11.70
N VAL A 377 -2.59 13.36 12.55
CA VAL A 377 -3.10 13.30 13.94
C VAL A 377 -4.62 13.12 14.00
N LEU A 378 -5.38 13.76 13.10
CA LEU A 378 -6.84 13.70 13.14
C LEU A 378 -7.41 12.36 12.66
N ILE A 379 -6.78 11.65 11.71
CA ILE A 379 -7.33 10.41 11.15
C ILE A 379 -7.69 9.37 12.24
N PRO A 380 -6.80 9.02 13.18
CA PRO A 380 -7.11 8.09 14.27
C PRO A 380 -8.19 8.56 15.27
N LEU A 381 -8.64 9.81 15.18
CA LEU A 381 -9.66 10.40 16.04
C LEU A 381 -11.08 10.32 15.47
N GLN A 382 -11.25 9.82 14.24
CA GLN A 382 -12.58 9.56 13.68
C GLN A 382 -13.38 8.58 14.56
N GLN A 383 -14.70 8.69 14.52
CA GLN A 383 -15.59 7.96 15.44
C GLN A 383 -15.53 6.44 15.25
N GLN A 384 -15.25 5.99 14.03
CA GLN A 384 -15.07 4.57 13.69
C GLN A 384 -13.92 3.89 14.45
N HIS A 385 -12.94 4.65 14.96
CA HIS A 385 -11.77 4.10 15.64
C HIS A 385 -11.95 4.01 17.15
N ASN A 386 -11.09 3.20 17.76
CA ASN A 386 -11.09 2.94 19.19
C ASN A 386 -11.03 4.22 20.03
N ILE A 387 -11.98 4.37 20.97
CA ILE A 387 -12.09 5.52 21.87
C ILE A 387 -10.81 5.83 22.65
N LYS A 388 -9.94 4.84 22.89
CA LYS A 388 -8.66 5.03 23.57
C LYS A 388 -7.78 6.08 22.87
N LEU A 389 -7.85 6.17 21.54
CA LEU A 389 -7.10 7.14 20.73
C LEU A 389 -7.63 8.57 20.95
N ARG A 390 -8.95 8.72 21.07
CA ARG A 390 -9.59 9.98 21.49
C ARG A 390 -9.20 10.32 22.93
N LYS A 391 -9.32 9.38 23.88
CA LYS A 391 -8.93 9.62 25.28
C LYS A 391 -7.46 10.05 25.41
N LEU A 392 -6.55 9.46 24.63
CA LEU A 392 -5.12 9.83 24.65
C LEU A 392 -4.89 11.33 24.41
N ILE A 393 -5.47 11.90 23.35
CA ILE A 393 -5.26 13.32 23.05
C ILE A 393 -6.01 14.25 24.01
N TRP A 394 -7.22 13.87 24.43
CA TRP A 394 -8.06 14.73 25.28
C TRP A 394 -7.66 14.69 26.76
N CYS A 395 -7.06 13.62 27.24
CA CYS A 395 -6.68 13.44 28.64
C CYS A 395 -5.18 13.63 28.89
N GLU A 396 -4.34 12.99 28.08
CA GLU A 396 -2.92 12.81 28.40
C GLU A 396 -2.02 13.76 27.61
N LEU A 397 -2.32 13.96 26.32
CA LEU A 397 -1.52 14.78 25.41
C LEU A 397 -2.26 16.05 24.97
N GLY A 398 -2.95 16.69 25.92
CA GLY A 398 -3.76 17.89 25.68
C GLY A 398 -2.99 19.08 25.07
N ALA A 399 -1.66 19.10 25.17
CA ALA A 399 -0.82 20.10 24.49
C ALA A 399 -1.01 20.09 22.96
N ALA A 400 -1.29 18.92 22.37
CA ALA A 400 -1.53 18.78 20.92
C ALA A 400 -2.75 19.59 20.45
N LEU A 401 -3.78 19.73 21.30
CA LEU A 401 -5.00 20.50 20.98
C LEU A 401 -4.69 21.95 20.61
N ARG A 402 -3.60 22.53 21.14
CA ARG A 402 -3.22 23.91 20.87
C ARG A 402 -2.63 24.13 19.48
N PHE A 403 -2.10 23.07 18.87
CA PHE A 403 -1.43 23.10 17.57
C PHE A 403 -2.28 22.55 16.44
N LEU A 404 -3.38 21.84 16.73
CA LEU A 404 -4.29 21.24 15.74
C LEU A 404 -5.16 22.27 15.01
N SER A 405 -4.52 23.10 14.19
CA SER A 405 -5.15 24.19 13.44
C SER A 405 -5.77 23.77 12.09
N THR A 406 -5.73 22.48 11.75
CA THR A 406 -6.27 21.94 10.49
C THR A 406 -7.72 22.39 10.27
N PRO A 407 -8.03 23.09 9.16
CA PRO A 407 -9.38 23.57 8.87
C PRO A 407 -10.40 22.43 8.71
N VAL A 408 -11.65 22.70 9.08
CA VAL A 408 -12.78 21.75 8.90
C VAL A 408 -12.96 21.35 7.44
N SER A 409 -12.70 22.26 6.50
CA SER A 409 -12.81 21.99 5.05
C SER A 409 -11.78 20.98 4.52
N GLN A 410 -10.76 20.62 5.30
CA GLN A 410 -9.72 19.67 4.90
C GLN A 410 -9.93 18.26 5.48
N VAL A 411 -11.04 18.01 6.17
CA VAL A 411 -11.35 16.71 6.75
C VAL A 411 -12.81 16.32 6.48
N PRO A 412 -13.12 15.02 6.38
CA PRO A 412 -14.50 14.55 6.26
C PRO A 412 -15.19 14.68 7.63
N LEU A 413 -15.67 15.88 7.98
CA LEU A 413 -16.18 16.21 9.32
C LEU A 413 -17.19 15.18 9.85
N ILE A 414 -18.08 14.67 8.98
CA ILE A 414 -19.09 13.68 9.36
C ILE A 414 -18.50 12.44 10.05
N LYS A 415 -17.31 11.97 9.64
CA LYS A 415 -16.64 10.81 10.24
C LYS A 415 -16.16 11.06 11.67
N TYR A 416 -16.15 12.32 12.11
CA TYR A 416 -15.83 12.71 13.49
C TYR A 416 -17.07 12.98 14.34
N LEU A 417 -18.21 13.21 13.69
CA LEU A 417 -19.50 13.49 14.33
C LEU A 417 -20.34 12.23 14.48
N GLU A 418 -20.22 11.27 13.56
CA GLU A 418 -21.02 10.06 13.54
C GLU A 418 -20.17 8.78 13.57
N PRO A 419 -20.56 7.76 14.37
CA PRO A 419 -21.68 7.79 15.33
C PRO A 419 -21.45 8.76 16.50
N CYS A 420 -22.54 9.26 17.07
CA CYS A 420 -22.50 10.10 18.28
C CYS A 420 -21.74 9.42 19.44
N GLU A 421 -20.91 10.19 20.15
CA GLU A 421 -20.16 9.73 21.31
C GLU A 421 -21.10 9.35 22.45
N THR A 422 -20.83 8.21 23.08
CA THR A 422 -21.68 7.65 24.15
C THR A 422 -20.95 7.48 25.47
N ASP A 423 -19.62 7.59 25.49
CA ASP A 423 -18.78 7.50 26.68
C ASP A 423 -18.92 8.77 27.54
N PRO A 424 -19.51 8.66 28.75
CA PRO A 424 -19.74 9.83 29.60
C PRO A 424 -18.45 10.54 30.00
N ASP A 425 -17.37 9.81 30.27
CA ASP A 425 -16.10 10.39 30.71
C ASP A 425 -15.54 11.33 29.65
N LEU A 426 -15.51 10.90 28.39
CA LEU A 426 -15.04 11.71 27.29
C LEU A 426 -15.93 12.93 27.04
N LEU A 427 -17.25 12.79 27.18
CA LEU A 427 -18.20 13.92 27.08
C LEU A 427 -17.97 14.97 28.18
N PHE A 428 -17.70 14.56 29.43
CA PHE A 428 -17.33 15.50 30.50
C PHE A 428 -16.02 16.22 30.20
N ILE A 429 -15.07 15.53 29.58
CA ILE A 429 -13.77 16.11 29.17
C ILE A 429 -13.97 17.13 28.03
N TYR A 430 -14.80 16.82 27.04
CA TYR A 430 -15.18 17.75 25.97
C TYR A 430 -15.77 19.04 26.54
N LEU A 431 -16.78 18.92 27.41
CA LEU A 431 -17.40 20.09 28.03
C LEU A 431 -16.40 20.90 28.86
N SER A 432 -15.53 20.22 29.62
CA SER A 432 -14.50 20.89 30.42
C SER A 432 -13.49 21.64 29.55
N ALA A 433 -13.06 21.04 28.44
CA ALA A 433 -12.13 21.67 27.51
C ALA A 433 -12.74 22.90 26.81
N LEU A 434 -14.03 22.85 26.46
CA LEU A 434 -14.78 23.99 25.93
C LEU A 434 -14.93 25.10 26.97
N ALA A 435 -15.37 24.76 28.20
CA ALA A 435 -15.59 25.71 29.28
C ALA A 435 -14.31 26.47 29.67
N GLN A 436 -13.17 25.79 29.64
CA GLN A 436 -11.86 26.37 29.96
C GLN A 436 -11.19 27.05 28.76
N GLY A 437 -11.79 27.00 27.57
CA GLY A 437 -11.24 27.58 26.35
C GLY A 437 -9.94 26.92 25.88
N ARG A 438 -9.68 25.66 26.30
CA ARG A 438 -8.54 24.86 25.82
C ARG A 438 -8.69 24.48 24.35
N VAL A 439 -9.93 24.42 23.88
CA VAL A 439 -10.31 24.20 22.48
C VAL A 439 -11.23 25.35 22.07
N LYS A 440 -10.91 26.00 20.95
CA LYS A 440 -11.75 27.05 20.34
C LYS A 440 -11.76 26.88 18.83
N GLU A 441 -12.81 27.39 18.21
CA GLU A 441 -12.95 27.38 16.76
C GLU A 441 -11.78 28.04 16.03
N THR A 442 -11.15 29.06 16.61
CA THR A 442 -10.07 29.82 15.94
C THR A 442 -8.72 29.12 15.84
N PHE A 443 -8.45 28.09 16.65
CA PHE A 443 -7.13 27.41 16.64
C PHE A 443 -7.21 25.89 16.73
N CYS A 444 -8.38 25.33 17.04
CA CYS A 444 -8.64 23.90 17.03
C CYS A 444 -10.04 23.60 16.45
N PRO A 445 -10.30 24.02 15.20
CA PRO A 445 -11.65 24.09 14.65
C PRO A 445 -12.35 22.72 14.55
N VAL A 446 -11.62 21.67 14.12
CA VAL A 446 -12.20 20.32 13.98
C VAL A 446 -12.64 19.78 15.34
N LEU A 447 -11.74 19.75 16.33
CA LEU A 447 -12.05 19.19 17.64
C LEU A 447 -13.00 20.08 18.46
N TYR A 448 -13.05 21.39 18.19
CA TYR A 448 -14.10 22.27 18.71
C TYR A 448 -15.48 21.84 18.24
N ARG A 449 -15.64 21.62 16.92
CA ARG A 449 -16.90 21.16 16.34
C ARG A 449 -17.31 19.79 16.86
N VAL A 450 -16.35 18.87 17.00
CA VAL A 450 -16.55 17.54 17.63
C VAL A 450 -17.07 17.69 19.05
N ALA A 451 -16.39 18.46 19.90
CA ALA A 451 -16.79 18.63 21.31
C ALA A 451 -18.18 19.27 21.44
N VAL A 452 -18.47 20.32 20.67
CA VAL A 452 -19.79 20.98 20.67
C VAL A 452 -20.88 20.01 20.21
N HIS A 453 -20.65 19.31 19.11
CA HIS A 453 -21.62 18.37 18.54
C HIS A 453 -21.98 17.26 19.54
N HIS A 454 -20.97 16.54 20.05
CA HIS A 454 -21.20 15.37 20.89
C HIS A 454 -21.83 15.72 22.23
N VAL A 455 -21.38 16.80 22.89
CA VAL A 455 -21.98 17.24 24.16
C VAL A 455 -23.45 17.61 23.95
N SER A 456 -23.75 18.43 22.94
CA SER A 456 -25.11 18.92 22.70
C SER A 456 -26.06 17.80 22.27
N THR A 457 -25.58 16.94 21.38
CA THR A 457 -26.38 15.83 20.84
C THR A 457 -26.65 14.78 21.91
N TYR A 458 -25.66 14.43 22.74
CA TYR A 458 -25.87 13.48 23.84
C TYR A 458 -26.88 13.99 24.87
N VAL A 459 -26.80 15.27 25.26
CA VAL A 459 -27.78 15.90 26.17
C VAL A 459 -29.19 15.86 25.57
N SER A 460 -29.31 16.08 24.26
CA SER A 460 -30.59 16.14 23.56
C SER A 460 -31.21 14.77 23.30
N LEU A 461 -30.41 13.78 22.91
CA LEU A 461 -30.89 12.43 22.58
C LEU A 461 -31.16 11.56 23.81
N TYR A 462 -30.43 11.80 24.91
CA TYR A 462 -30.50 10.97 26.10
C TYR A 462 -30.82 11.75 27.39
N PRO A 463 -31.85 12.64 27.41
CA PRO A 463 -32.11 13.55 28.53
C PRO A 463 -32.38 12.84 29.86
N ASP A 464 -32.84 11.58 29.81
CA ASP A 464 -33.15 10.78 30.99
C ASP A 464 -31.90 10.17 31.64
N LEU A 465 -30.77 10.06 30.93
CA LEU A 465 -29.56 9.46 31.50
C LEU A 465 -28.93 10.35 32.57
N PRO A 466 -28.43 9.80 33.69
CA PRO A 466 -27.80 10.58 34.76
C PRO A 466 -26.64 11.45 34.27
N ALA A 467 -25.81 10.92 33.36
CA ALA A 467 -24.70 11.64 32.77
C ALA A 467 -25.17 12.85 31.94
N ALA A 468 -26.20 12.67 31.11
CA ALA A 468 -26.78 13.73 30.31
C ALA A 468 -27.39 14.85 31.17
N ARG A 469 -28.12 14.50 32.25
CA ARG A 469 -28.65 15.48 33.20
C ARG A 469 -27.54 16.30 33.86
N ARG A 470 -26.45 15.63 34.24
CA ARG A 470 -25.28 16.30 34.83
C ARG A 470 -24.59 17.22 33.82
N LEU A 471 -24.40 16.77 32.58
CA LEU A 471 -23.87 17.60 31.50
C LEU A 471 -24.76 18.83 31.26
N ALA A 472 -26.08 18.66 31.19
CA ALA A 472 -27.02 19.76 31.01
C ALA A 472 -26.93 20.80 32.14
N GLN A 473 -26.85 20.36 33.40
CA GLN A 473 -26.64 21.25 34.54
C GLN A 473 -25.32 22.02 34.44
N MET A 474 -24.23 21.34 34.04
CA MET A 474 -22.93 21.97 33.83
C MET A 474 -22.97 22.99 32.70
N VAL A 475 -23.66 22.69 31.59
CA VAL A 475 -23.88 23.64 30.48
C VAL A 475 -24.68 24.86 30.95
N GLN A 476 -25.73 24.67 31.75
CA GLN A 476 -26.51 25.77 32.30
C GLN A 476 -25.70 26.68 33.24
N ALA A 477 -24.73 26.10 33.96
CA ALA A 477 -23.84 26.79 34.88
C ALA A 477 -22.64 27.48 34.19
N LEU A 478 -22.47 27.36 32.87
CA LEU A 478 -21.40 28.05 32.15
C LEU A 478 -21.55 29.58 32.26
N GLY A 479 -20.46 30.25 32.64
CA GLY A 479 -20.41 31.72 32.65
C GLY A 479 -20.40 32.34 31.26
N ASN A 480 -19.85 31.64 30.26
CA ASN A 480 -19.84 32.08 28.86
C ASN A 480 -21.22 31.88 28.21
N GLN A 481 -21.96 32.98 28.03
CA GLN A 481 -23.33 32.95 27.50
C GLN A 481 -23.40 32.53 26.03
N GLU A 482 -22.38 32.86 25.22
CA GLU A 482 -22.34 32.47 23.80
C GLU A 482 -22.18 30.94 23.67
N LEU A 483 -21.22 30.37 24.39
CA LEU A 483 -20.99 28.93 24.41
C LEU A 483 -22.20 28.17 24.97
N LYS A 484 -22.82 28.69 26.04
CA LYS A 484 -24.04 28.13 26.61
C LYS A 484 -25.18 28.10 25.58
N SER A 485 -25.42 29.22 24.90
CA SER A 485 -26.45 29.31 23.86
C SER A 485 -26.16 28.35 22.71
N LEU A 486 -24.90 28.25 22.29
CA LEU A 486 -24.46 27.35 21.22
C LEU A 486 -24.75 25.88 21.56
N LEU A 487 -24.42 25.43 22.79
CA LEU A 487 -24.63 24.04 23.22
C LEU A 487 -26.11 23.69 23.41
N MET A 488 -26.93 24.64 23.86
CA MET A 488 -28.36 24.40 24.11
C MET A 488 -29.20 24.42 22.82
N ASN A 489 -28.80 25.22 21.84
CA ASN A 489 -29.52 25.41 20.57
C ASN A 489 -28.80 24.75 19.39
N TYR A 490 -27.90 23.80 19.66
CA TYR A 490 -27.12 23.14 18.63
C TYR A 490 -28.04 22.30 17.73
N HIS A 491 -28.01 22.58 16.44
CA HIS A 491 -28.62 21.75 15.42
C HIS A 491 -27.54 21.30 14.44
N VAL A 492 -27.56 20.01 14.10
CA VAL A 492 -26.70 19.49 13.05
C VAL A 492 -27.15 20.13 11.74
N SER A 493 -26.32 21.01 11.16
CA SER A 493 -26.47 21.39 9.77
C SER A 493 -26.34 20.11 8.95
N LYS A 494 -27.45 19.59 8.42
CA LYS A 494 -27.44 18.45 7.51
C LYS A 494 -26.71 18.79 6.23
#